data_AF-A0A399PVE7-F1
#
_entry.id   AF-A0A399PVE7-F1
#
_cell.length_a   1.000
_cell.length_b   1.000
_cell.length_c   1.000
_cell.angle_alpha   90.00
_cell.angle_beta   90.00
_cell.angle_gamma   90.00
#
_symmetry.space_group_name_H-M   'P 1'
#
loop_
_entity.id
_entity.type
_entity.pdbx_description
1 polymer ?
#
loop_
_entity_poly.entity_id
_entity_poly.type
_entity_poly.pdbx_seq_one_letter_code
_entity_poly.pdbx_strand_id
1 'polypeptide(L)'
;MTGTLRTRALAAAPPASRGSASRASASAIPRTTPLPRTTSLAPDLTAARDEKRRVTHDRFVRAAAAAEDAAGDAERRRLHDQIVLDHLELADQLARQHSGRAHDWSDLRQVGYLGLVKAARRYDPGFGAPFVSFAIPTISGEIKRHLRDNGWVIRPPRQVQELRHALLAVVPALTQRLGRTPSEAELAAHTG
;
A
#
# COMPACT_ATOMS: atom_id res chain seq x y z
N MET A 1 -53.38 -28.25 -30.84
CA MET A 1 -54.21 -27.30 -30.08
C MET A 1 -53.34 -26.07 -29.83
N THR A 2 -53.33 -25.08 -30.74
CA THR A 2 -54.04 -23.77 -30.63
C THR A 2 -53.71 -23.04 -29.33
N GLY A 3 -53.23 -21.79 -29.28
CA GLY A 3 -53.07 -20.71 -30.26
C GLY A 3 -51.97 -19.73 -29.77
N THR A 4 -51.31 -18.97 -30.65
CA THR A 4 -51.76 -17.74 -31.36
C THR A 4 -51.51 -16.47 -30.55
N LEU A 5 -50.37 -15.83 -30.87
CA LEU A 5 -50.10 -14.40 -31.08
C LEU A 5 -50.99 -13.35 -30.39
N ARG A 6 -50.34 -12.36 -29.77
CA ARG A 6 -50.84 -10.98 -29.89
C ARG A 6 -49.73 -9.92 -29.96
N THR A 7 -49.78 -9.24 -31.10
CA THR A 7 -49.02 -8.09 -31.59
C THR A 7 -49.56 -6.75 -31.04
N ARG A 8 -48.69 -5.77 -30.80
CA ARG A 8 -48.90 -4.30 -31.01
C ARG A 8 -47.63 -3.56 -30.59
N ALA A 9 -46.80 -2.98 -31.47
CA ALA A 9 -46.96 -1.86 -32.42
C ALA A 9 -46.91 -0.45 -31.78
N LEU A 10 -45.81 0.25 -32.11
CA LEU A 10 -45.57 1.68 -32.37
C LEU A 10 -46.10 2.77 -31.42
N ALA A 11 -45.17 3.65 -31.02
CA ALA A 11 -45.37 5.10 -31.13
C ALA A 11 -44.02 5.83 -31.34
N ALA A 12 -43.98 6.66 -32.37
CA ALA A 12 -42.85 7.47 -32.82
C ALA A 12 -42.96 8.94 -32.30
N ALA A 13 -41.85 9.67 -32.47
CA ALA A 13 -41.51 11.05 -32.06
C ALA A 13 -42.55 12.17 -32.35
N PRO A 14 -42.34 13.40 -31.81
CA PRO A 14 -41.70 14.45 -32.65
C PRO A 14 -40.74 15.43 -31.91
N PRO A 15 -40.07 16.35 -32.64
CA PRO A 15 -38.87 17.08 -32.20
C PRO A 15 -39.04 18.60 -31.97
N ALA A 16 -37.93 19.18 -31.51
CA ALA A 16 -37.46 20.56 -31.70
C ALA A 16 -37.91 21.69 -30.74
N SER A 17 -36.90 22.34 -30.13
CA SER A 17 -36.87 23.80 -30.03
C SER A 17 -35.41 24.30 -29.98
N ARG A 18 -35.03 25.09 -31.00
CA ARG A 18 -33.84 25.96 -31.01
C ARG A 18 -34.18 27.29 -30.33
N GLY A 19 -33.13 27.97 -29.82
CA GLY A 19 -33.14 29.37 -29.39
C GLY A 19 -32.95 29.49 -27.87
N SER A 20 -32.11 30.37 -27.32
CA SER A 20 -31.44 31.55 -27.86
C SER A 20 -30.19 31.87 -27.03
N ALA A 21 -29.30 32.63 -27.65
CA ALA A 21 -28.14 33.24 -27.00
C ALA A 21 -28.56 34.19 -25.86
N SER A 22 -27.85 34.17 -24.74
CA SER A 22 -27.83 35.29 -23.79
C SER A 22 -26.47 35.42 -23.10
N ARG A 23 -25.77 36.47 -23.57
CA ARG A 23 -24.84 37.36 -22.86
C ARG A 23 -23.66 36.76 -22.10
N ALA A 24 -22.49 37.05 -22.68
CA ALA A 24 -21.23 37.23 -21.99
C ALA A 24 -21.41 37.93 -20.63
N SER A 25 -21.09 37.21 -19.56
CA SER A 25 -20.70 37.81 -18.30
C SER A 25 -19.19 37.64 -18.18
N ALA A 26 -18.48 38.75 -18.25
CA ALA A 26 -17.06 38.81 -17.94
C ALA A 26 -16.87 38.36 -16.49
N SER A 27 -16.46 37.09 -16.32
CA SER A 27 -16.07 36.55 -15.02
C SER A 27 -14.75 37.20 -14.63
N ALA A 28 -14.83 38.20 -13.76
CA ALA A 28 -13.68 38.78 -13.10
C ALA A 28 -12.95 37.67 -12.33
N ILE A 29 -11.76 37.27 -12.79
CA ILE A 29 -10.86 36.42 -12.02
C ILE A 29 -10.58 37.18 -10.71
N PRO A 30 -10.98 36.68 -9.53
CA PRO A 30 -10.58 37.32 -8.28
C PRO A 30 -9.06 37.28 -8.22
N ARG A 31 -8.44 38.45 -8.02
CA ARG A 31 -7.00 38.57 -7.79
C ARG A 31 -6.66 37.61 -6.66
N THR A 32 -5.94 36.54 -6.96
CA THR A 32 -5.47 35.60 -5.96
C THR A 32 -4.58 36.38 -5.00
N THR A 33 -5.05 36.54 -3.77
CA THR A 33 -4.18 36.89 -2.65
C THR A 33 -3.04 35.88 -2.67
N PRO A 34 -1.76 36.30 -2.67
CA PRO A 34 -0.69 35.34 -2.61
C PRO A 34 -0.85 34.57 -1.31
N LEU A 35 -0.96 33.24 -1.40
CA LEU A 35 -0.94 32.38 -0.23
C LEU A 35 0.30 32.73 0.59
N PRO A 36 0.20 32.79 1.93
CA PRO A 36 1.36 33.04 2.77
C PRO A 36 2.42 32.01 2.39
N ARG A 37 3.60 32.49 1.96
CA ARG A 37 4.75 31.62 1.74
C ARG A 37 4.98 30.89 3.06
N THR A 38 4.69 29.60 3.08
CA THR A 38 5.01 28.75 4.21
C THR A 38 6.51 28.88 4.41
N THR A 39 6.91 29.61 5.46
CA THR A 39 8.27 29.56 5.96
C THR A 39 8.56 28.08 6.20
N SER A 40 9.67 27.64 5.62
CA SER A 40 10.15 26.26 5.60
C SER A 40 10.07 25.61 6.99
N LEU A 41 9.07 24.75 7.20
CA LEU A 41 8.97 23.79 8.31
C LEU A 41 9.86 22.54 8.06
N ALA A 42 10.57 22.49 6.93
CA ALA A 42 11.42 21.36 6.55
C ALA A 42 12.69 21.12 7.39
N PRO A 43 13.37 22.13 8.00
CA PRO A 43 14.61 21.86 8.73
C PRO A 43 14.36 21.06 10.02
N ASP A 44 13.22 21.30 10.68
CA ASP A 44 12.88 20.68 11.96
C ASP A 44 12.63 19.16 11.83
N LEU A 45 11.94 18.74 10.76
CA LEU A 45 11.71 17.32 10.48
C LEU A 45 13.00 16.56 10.15
N THR A 46 14.00 17.24 9.58
CA THR A 46 15.28 16.63 9.23
C THR A 46 16.13 16.43 10.47
N ALA A 47 16.20 17.45 11.33
CA ALA A 47 16.87 17.38 12.62
C ALA A 47 16.28 16.29 13.53
N ALA A 48 14.94 16.19 13.61
CA ALA A 48 14.28 15.15 14.40
C ALA A 48 14.61 13.72 13.92
N ARG A 49 14.72 13.52 12.59
CA ARG A 49 15.10 12.22 12.01
C ARG A 49 16.55 11.88 12.30
N ASP A 50 17.45 12.84 12.20
CA ASP A 50 18.86 12.63 12.50
C ASP A 50 19.08 12.37 13.98
N GLU A 51 18.35 13.06 14.86
CA GLU A 51 18.37 12.77 16.29
C GLU A 51 17.87 11.36 16.59
N LYS A 52 16.72 10.95 16.03
CA LYS A 52 16.22 9.57 16.17
C LYS A 52 17.26 8.54 15.69
N ARG A 53 17.94 8.80 14.58
CA ARG A 53 19.02 7.93 14.07
C ARG A 53 20.18 7.84 15.05
N ARG A 54 20.63 8.97 15.60
CA ARG A 54 21.73 9.02 16.59
C ARG A 54 21.37 8.26 17.86
N VAL A 55 20.20 8.52 18.45
CA VAL A 55 19.72 7.83 19.65
C VAL A 55 19.58 6.32 19.40
N THR A 56 19.06 5.93 18.23
CA THR A 56 18.96 4.49 17.88
C THR A 56 20.34 3.85 17.78
N HIS A 57 21.30 4.52 17.15
CA HIS A 57 22.67 4.03 17.03
C HIS A 57 23.37 3.93 18.38
N ASP A 58 23.24 4.93 19.25
CA ASP A 58 23.80 4.91 20.62
C ASP A 58 23.29 3.70 21.43
N ARG A 59 21.98 3.43 21.36
CA ARG A 59 21.42 2.25 22.03
C ARG A 59 22.01 0.94 21.51
N PHE A 60 22.27 0.82 20.20
CA PHE A 60 22.94 -0.37 19.65
C PHE A 60 24.40 -0.47 20.10
N VAL A 61 25.13 0.64 20.15
CA VAL A 61 26.51 0.66 20.65
C VAL A 61 26.57 0.24 22.12
N ARG A 62 25.67 0.75 22.95
CA ARG A 62 25.53 0.34 24.35
C ARG A 62 25.14 -1.12 24.50
N ALA A 63 24.25 -1.63 23.65
CA ALA A 63 23.85 -3.03 23.66
C ALA A 63 25.00 -3.96 23.27
N ALA A 64 25.84 -3.55 22.31
CA ALA A 64 27.04 -4.28 21.90
C ALA A 64 28.17 -4.24 22.95
N ALA A 65 28.27 -3.15 23.72
CA ALA A 65 29.24 -2.98 24.79
C ALA A 65 28.83 -3.61 26.14
N ALA A 66 27.61 -4.16 26.23
CA ALA A 66 27.12 -4.79 27.45
C ALA A 66 27.96 -6.03 27.81
N ALA A 67 28.26 -6.20 29.10
CA ALA A 67 29.07 -7.30 29.61
C ALA A 67 28.53 -8.68 29.20
N GLU A 68 29.43 -9.66 29.10
CA GLU A 68 29.10 -11.06 28.83
C GLU A 68 28.67 -11.81 30.11
N ASP A 69 27.75 -11.20 30.85
CA ASP A 69 27.15 -11.77 32.05
C ASP A 69 25.62 -11.65 32.01
N ALA A 70 24.96 -12.21 33.02
CA ALA A 70 23.49 -12.21 33.08
C ALA A 70 22.89 -10.80 33.12
N ALA A 71 23.61 -9.81 33.69
CA ALA A 71 23.15 -8.43 33.79
C ALA A 71 23.31 -7.69 32.44
N GLY A 72 24.44 -7.88 31.76
CA GLY A 72 24.68 -7.34 30.42
C GLY A 72 23.74 -7.94 29.38
N ASP A 73 23.44 -9.23 29.48
CA ASP A 73 22.41 -9.88 28.66
C ASP A 73 21.01 -9.27 28.88
N ALA A 74 20.67 -8.91 30.12
CA ALA A 74 19.40 -8.27 30.43
C ALA A 74 19.33 -6.84 29.88
N GLU A 75 20.41 -6.05 30.01
CA GLU A 75 20.49 -4.71 29.45
C GLU A 75 20.45 -4.73 27.91
N ARG A 76 21.15 -5.67 27.27
CA ARG A 76 21.11 -5.86 25.80
C ARG A 76 19.68 -6.14 25.32
N ARG A 77 18.96 -7.03 26.00
CA ARG A 77 17.53 -7.30 25.72
C ARG A 77 16.68 -6.04 25.88
N ARG A 78 16.84 -5.32 26.99
CA ARG A 78 16.10 -4.08 27.26
C ARG A 78 16.32 -3.01 26.18
N LEU A 79 17.57 -2.82 25.75
CA LEU A 79 17.90 -1.85 24.70
C LEU A 79 17.31 -2.26 23.35
N HIS A 80 17.38 -3.55 22.99
CA HIS A 80 16.72 -4.05 21.79
C HIS A 80 15.19 -3.86 21.85
N ASP A 81 14.56 -4.13 22.99
CA ASP A 81 13.11 -3.94 23.16
C ASP A 81 12.72 -2.47 23.00
N GLN A 82 13.50 -1.53 23.57
CA GLN A 82 13.27 -0.09 23.36
C GLN A 82 13.40 0.29 21.87
N ILE A 83 14.41 -0.22 21.18
CA ILE A 83 14.58 0.04 19.74
C ILE A 83 13.40 -0.50 18.94
N VAL A 84 12.90 -1.70 19.28
CA VAL A 84 11.70 -2.28 18.65
C VAL A 84 10.48 -1.37 18.86
N LEU A 85 10.23 -0.93 20.09
CA LEU A 85 9.10 -0.05 20.42
C LEU A 85 9.16 1.27 19.63
N ASP A 86 10.35 1.86 19.48
CA ASP A 86 10.55 3.11 18.73
C ASP A 86 10.33 2.97 17.21
N HIS A 87 10.25 1.74 16.70
CA HIS A 87 10.15 1.44 15.27
C HIS A 87 8.90 0.63 14.88
N LEU A 88 7.91 0.51 15.78
CA LEU A 88 6.66 -0.19 15.47
C LEU A 88 5.95 0.40 14.25
N GLU A 89 5.94 1.74 14.11
CA GLU A 89 5.33 2.43 12.97
C GLU A 89 5.97 2.05 11.64
N LEU A 90 7.28 1.78 11.60
CA LEU A 90 7.97 1.31 10.39
C LEU A 90 7.43 -0.05 9.97
N ALA A 91 7.28 -0.97 10.93
CA ALA A 91 6.72 -2.28 10.66
C ALA A 91 5.24 -2.20 10.25
N ASP A 92 4.45 -1.32 10.87
CA ASP A 92 3.06 -1.08 10.49
C ASP A 92 2.93 -0.55 9.06
N GLN A 93 3.80 0.41 8.68
CA GLN A 93 3.85 0.95 7.32
C GLN A 93 4.20 -0.14 6.29
N LEU A 94 5.21 -0.96 6.57
CA LEU A 94 5.62 -2.06 5.69
C LEU A 94 4.53 -3.14 5.58
N ALA A 95 3.86 -3.49 6.68
CA ALA A 95 2.73 -4.41 6.67
C ALA A 95 1.57 -3.88 5.82
N ARG A 96 1.22 -2.59 5.94
CA ARG A 96 0.17 -1.95 5.13
C ARG A 96 0.47 -2.00 3.63
N GLN A 97 1.72 -1.79 3.23
CA GLN A 97 2.13 -1.87 1.82
C GLN A 97 1.92 -3.26 1.20
N HIS A 98 1.96 -4.31 2.01
CA HIS A 98 1.75 -5.70 1.59
C HIS A 98 0.32 -6.20 1.83
N SER A 99 -0.50 -5.42 2.53
CA SER A 99 -1.91 -5.76 2.76
C SER A 99 -2.72 -5.62 1.48
N GLY A 100 -3.71 -6.48 1.32
CA GLY A 100 -4.63 -6.49 0.18
C GLY A 100 -5.87 -7.30 0.51
N ARG A 101 -6.84 -7.37 -0.41
CA ARG A 101 -8.15 -8.03 -0.17
C ARG A 101 -8.08 -9.48 0.34
N ALA A 102 -6.96 -10.18 0.14
CA ALA A 102 -6.79 -11.59 0.46
C ALA A 102 -6.10 -11.87 1.81
N HIS A 103 -5.53 -10.86 2.48
CA HIS A 103 -4.75 -11.07 3.71
C HIS A 103 -5.10 -10.01 4.76
N ASP A 104 -5.35 -10.46 5.99
CA ASP A 104 -5.63 -9.55 7.11
C ASP A 104 -4.38 -8.71 7.43
N TRP A 105 -4.58 -7.41 7.54
CA TRP A 105 -3.54 -6.48 7.98
C TRP A 105 -3.01 -6.84 9.37
N SER A 106 -3.85 -7.36 10.26
CA SER A 106 -3.47 -7.79 11.61
C SER A 106 -2.38 -8.86 11.58
N ASP A 107 -2.51 -9.85 10.69
CA ASP A 107 -1.53 -10.94 10.57
C ASP A 107 -0.20 -10.44 10.02
N LEU A 108 -0.25 -9.61 8.97
CA LEU A 108 0.96 -9.01 8.38
C LEU A 108 1.67 -8.08 9.37
N ARG A 109 0.92 -7.39 10.23
CA ARG A 109 1.47 -6.57 11.31
C ARG A 109 2.24 -7.42 12.32
N GLN A 110 1.67 -8.55 12.76
CA GLN A 110 2.37 -9.46 13.68
C GLN A 110 3.66 -10.02 13.06
N VAL A 111 3.60 -10.43 11.80
CA VAL A 111 4.79 -10.89 11.05
C VAL A 111 5.81 -9.76 10.90
N GLY A 112 5.35 -8.54 10.61
CA GLY A 112 6.20 -7.36 10.55
C GLY A 112 6.93 -7.09 11.87
N TYR A 113 6.24 -7.23 13.00
CA TYR A 113 6.83 -7.08 14.34
C TYR A 113 7.84 -8.18 14.65
N LEU A 114 7.56 -9.43 14.27
CA LEU A 114 8.55 -10.51 14.36
C LEU A 114 9.81 -10.19 13.53
N GLY A 115 9.63 -9.67 12.31
CA GLY A 115 10.74 -9.24 11.46
C GLY A 115 11.54 -8.10 12.06
N LEU A 116 10.88 -7.15 12.73
CA LEU A 116 11.52 -6.02 13.40
C LEU A 116 12.35 -6.49 14.60
N VAL A 117 11.82 -7.39 15.43
CA VAL A 117 12.56 -8.01 16.56
C VAL A 117 13.79 -8.75 16.04
N LYS A 118 13.64 -9.55 14.97
CA LYS A 118 14.76 -10.24 14.33
C LYS A 118 15.80 -9.29 13.74
N ALA A 119 15.37 -8.13 13.23
CA ALA A 119 16.28 -7.11 12.71
C ALA A 119 17.06 -6.46 13.87
N ALA A 120 16.38 -6.07 14.94
CA ALA A 120 17.02 -5.47 16.12
C ALA A 120 18.07 -6.42 16.73
N ARG A 121 17.78 -7.72 16.83
CA ARG A 121 18.73 -8.70 17.40
C ARG A 121 19.96 -9.00 16.53
N ARG A 122 19.91 -8.72 15.22
CA ARG A 122 20.98 -9.08 14.25
C ARG A 122 21.72 -7.89 13.68
N TYR A 123 21.23 -6.69 13.91
CA TYR A 123 21.88 -5.49 13.44
C TYR A 123 23.19 -5.27 14.19
N ASP A 124 24.24 -4.92 13.46
CA ASP A 124 25.55 -4.59 14.01
C ASP A 124 25.86 -3.11 13.68
N PRO A 125 26.00 -2.24 14.71
CA PRO A 125 26.32 -0.83 14.50
C PRO A 125 27.70 -0.59 13.88
N GLY A 126 28.61 -1.58 13.89
CA GLY A 126 29.97 -1.48 13.33
C GLY A 126 30.00 -1.33 11.81
N PHE A 127 28.94 -1.71 11.09
CA PHE A 127 28.86 -1.56 9.62
C PHE A 127 28.63 -0.13 9.15
N GLY A 128 28.31 0.82 10.04
CA GLY A 128 28.11 2.24 9.71
C GLY A 128 26.83 2.59 8.93
N ALA A 129 26.02 1.60 8.55
CA ALA A 129 24.73 1.82 7.89
C ALA A 129 23.62 2.08 8.92
N PRO A 130 22.68 3.02 8.68
CA PRO A 130 21.55 3.24 9.58
C PRO A 130 20.70 1.98 9.78
N PHE A 131 20.19 1.77 11.00
CA PHE A 131 19.34 0.61 11.33
C PHE A 131 18.18 0.41 10.36
N VAL A 132 17.48 1.50 9.98
CA VAL A 132 16.32 1.44 9.07
C VAL A 132 16.69 0.81 7.72
N SER A 133 17.89 1.10 7.20
CA SER A 133 18.37 0.52 5.93
C SER A 133 18.54 -1.00 6.00
N PHE A 134 18.86 -1.54 7.19
CA PHE A 134 18.94 -2.97 7.45
C PHE A 134 17.57 -3.59 7.79
N ALA A 135 16.73 -2.86 8.54
CA ALA A 135 15.44 -3.33 9.01
C ALA A 135 14.43 -3.51 7.88
N ILE A 136 14.36 -2.57 6.93
CA ILE A 136 13.39 -2.61 5.81
C ILE A 136 13.45 -3.92 5.00
N PRO A 137 14.61 -4.35 4.45
CA PRO A 137 14.68 -5.60 3.70
C PRO A 137 14.40 -6.83 4.58
N THR A 138 14.80 -6.78 5.86
CA THR A 138 14.55 -7.87 6.82
C THR A 138 13.05 -8.05 7.09
N ILE A 139 12.35 -6.97 7.45
CA ILE A 139 10.91 -6.97 7.74
C ILE A 139 10.12 -7.36 6.49
N SER A 140 10.42 -6.72 5.35
CA SER A 140 9.74 -7.02 4.09
C SER A 140 9.96 -8.47 3.66
N GLY A 141 11.15 -9.02 3.90
CA GLY A 141 11.46 -10.42 3.62
C GLY A 141 10.61 -11.40 4.45
N GLU A 142 10.45 -11.13 5.75
CA GLU A 142 9.61 -11.94 6.65
C GLU A 142 8.14 -11.89 6.22
N ILE A 143 7.62 -10.71 5.88
CA ILE A 143 6.25 -10.53 5.36
C ILE A 143 6.06 -11.31 4.05
N LYS A 144 6.97 -11.15 3.09
CA LYS A 144 6.91 -11.86 1.79
C LYS A 144 6.99 -13.37 1.97
N ARG A 145 7.85 -13.85 2.88
CA ARG A 145 7.94 -15.27 3.22
C ARG A 145 6.62 -15.78 3.80
N HIS A 146 6.03 -15.06 4.75
CA HIS A 146 4.74 -15.44 5.32
C HIS A 146 3.64 -15.49 4.26
N LEU A 147 3.54 -14.50 3.37
CA LEU A 147 2.58 -14.49 2.26
C LEU A 147 2.80 -15.64 1.28
N ARG A 148 4.05 -16.03 1.02
CA ARG A 148 4.35 -17.17 0.15
C ARG A 148 3.91 -18.49 0.80
N ASP A 149 4.18 -18.65 2.09
CA ASP A 149 3.99 -19.91 2.80
C ASP A 149 2.53 -20.09 3.28
N ASN A 150 1.81 -18.98 3.56
CA ASN A 150 0.46 -18.99 4.15
C ASN A 150 -0.60 -18.27 3.31
N GLY A 151 -0.23 -17.61 2.21
CA GLY A 151 -1.18 -16.85 1.39
C GLY A 151 -2.11 -17.68 0.51
N TRP A 152 -2.01 -19.01 0.60
CA TRP A 152 -2.84 -19.93 -0.16
C TRP A 152 -3.26 -21.10 0.72
N VAL A 153 -4.53 -21.13 1.14
CA VAL A 153 -5.12 -22.35 1.72
C VAL A 153 -5.15 -23.48 0.66
N ILE A 154 -5.38 -23.11 -0.61
CA ILE A 154 -5.20 -23.95 -1.80
C ILE A 154 -4.53 -23.07 -2.85
N ARG A 155 -3.34 -23.46 -3.32
CA ARG A 155 -2.64 -22.74 -4.40
C ARG A 155 -3.30 -23.09 -5.75
N PRO A 156 -3.96 -22.14 -6.43
CA PRO A 156 -4.54 -22.39 -7.74
C PRO A 156 -3.42 -22.70 -8.74
N PRO A 157 -3.67 -23.61 -9.71
CA PRO A 157 -2.73 -23.92 -10.76
C PRO A 157 -2.20 -22.66 -11.47
N ARG A 158 -0.96 -22.72 -11.99
CA ARG A 158 -0.29 -21.58 -12.63
C ARG A 158 -1.11 -20.97 -13.77
N GLN A 159 -1.81 -21.81 -14.54
CA GLN A 159 -2.71 -21.40 -15.62
C GLN A 159 -3.83 -20.45 -15.11
N VAL A 160 -4.38 -20.70 -13.93
CA VAL A 160 -5.43 -19.85 -13.33
C VAL A 160 -4.86 -18.51 -12.88
N GLN A 161 -3.61 -18.50 -12.39
CA GLN A 161 -2.92 -17.26 -12.02
C GLN A 161 -2.63 -16.39 -13.25
N GLU A 162 -2.13 -17.02 -14.33
CA GLU A 162 -1.85 -16.36 -15.61
C GLU A 162 -3.14 -15.80 -16.23
N LEU A 163 -4.25 -16.56 -16.20
CA LEU A 163 -5.55 -16.11 -16.66
C LEU A 163 -6.05 -14.89 -15.88
N ARG A 164 -5.92 -14.89 -14.54
CA ARG A 164 -6.28 -13.74 -13.71
C ARG A 164 -5.46 -12.50 -14.07
N HIS A 165 -4.16 -12.65 -14.29
CA HIS A 165 -3.31 -11.54 -14.69
C HIS A 165 -3.71 -10.97 -16.06
N ALA A 166 -3.99 -11.85 -17.04
CA ALA A 166 -4.48 -11.44 -18.35
C ALA A 166 -5.81 -10.68 -18.25
N LEU A 167 -6.77 -11.19 -17.47
CA LEU A 167 -8.05 -10.54 -17.24
C LEU A 167 -7.88 -9.14 -16.60
N LEU A 168 -7.06 -9.02 -15.56
CA LEU A 168 -6.82 -7.73 -14.89
C LEU A 168 -6.16 -6.69 -15.80
N ALA A 169 -5.35 -7.11 -16.77
CA ALA A 169 -4.76 -6.22 -17.77
C ALA A 169 -5.78 -5.73 -18.81
N VAL A 170 -6.76 -6.57 -19.16
CA VAL A 170 -7.72 -6.34 -20.24
C VAL A 170 -8.96 -5.55 -19.79
N VAL A 171 -9.43 -5.77 -18.56
CA VAL A 171 -10.65 -5.15 -18.01
C VAL A 171 -10.66 -3.61 -18.14
N PRO A 172 -9.57 -2.86 -17.84
CA PRO A 172 -9.58 -1.40 -17.98
C PRO A 172 -9.81 -0.93 -19.42
N ALA A 173 -9.14 -1.56 -20.39
CA ALA A 173 -9.25 -1.20 -21.80
C ALA A 173 -10.65 -1.50 -22.38
N LEU A 174 -11.22 -2.65 -22.00
CA LEU A 174 -12.57 -3.04 -22.41
C LEU A 174 -13.65 -2.15 -21.77
N THR A 175 -13.47 -1.78 -20.49
CA THR A 175 -14.35 -0.83 -19.80
C THR A 175 -14.35 0.53 -20.48
N GLN A 176 -13.17 1.03 -20.86
CA GLN A 176 -13.04 2.31 -21.56
C GLN A 176 -13.73 2.28 -22.93
N ARG A 177 -13.60 1.19 -23.69
CA ARG A 177 -14.24 1.02 -25.00
C ARG A 177 -15.76 0.89 -24.93
N LEU A 178 -16.27 0.13 -23.95
CA LEU A 178 -17.70 -0.16 -23.84
C LEU A 178 -18.47 0.92 -23.09
N GLY A 179 -17.79 1.79 -22.34
CA GLY A 179 -18.43 2.77 -21.47
C GLY A 179 -19.19 2.15 -20.28
N ARG A 180 -19.01 0.85 -20.04
CA ARG A 180 -19.62 0.06 -18.97
C ARG A 180 -18.71 -1.11 -18.57
N THR A 181 -19.02 -1.77 -17.47
CA THR A 181 -18.33 -3.00 -17.06
C THR A 181 -18.52 -4.11 -18.13
N PRO A 182 -17.45 -4.78 -18.57
CA PRO A 182 -17.53 -5.91 -19.51
C PRO A 182 -18.21 -7.13 -18.88
N SER A 183 -18.97 -7.88 -19.67
CA SER A 183 -19.58 -9.16 -19.27
C SER A 183 -18.58 -10.32 -19.35
N GLU A 184 -18.90 -11.44 -18.70
CA GLU A 184 -18.06 -12.65 -18.74
C GLU A 184 -17.83 -13.16 -20.16
N ALA A 185 -18.84 -13.10 -21.03
CA ALA A 185 -18.72 -13.51 -22.43
C ALA A 185 -17.79 -12.59 -23.23
N GLU A 186 -17.84 -11.28 -23.00
CA GLU A 186 -16.96 -10.29 -23.64
C GLU A 186 -15.51 -10.45 -23.18
N LEU A 187 -15.30 -10.77 -21.90
CA LEU A 187 -13.98 -11.08 -21.36
C LEU A 187 -13.41 -12.36 -21.96
N ALA A 188 -14.20 -13.44 -21.96
CA ALA A 188 -13.81 -14.72 -22.53
C ALA A 188 -13.42 -14.62 -24.01
N ALA A 189 -14.19 -13.88 -24.81
CA ALA A 189 -13.89 -13.65 -26.22
C ALA A 189 -12.61 -12.81 -26.47
N HIS A 190 -12.14 -12.06 -25.48
CA HIS A 190 -10.95 -11.22 -25.61
C HIS A 190 -9.68 -11.85 -25.03
N THR A 191 -9.84 -12.79 -24.09
CA THR A 191 -8.72 -13.52 -23.46
C THR A 191 -8.57 -14.98 -23.91
N GLY A 192 -9.53 -15.51 -24.68
CA GLY A 192 -9.58 -16.90 -25.15
C GLY A 192 -9.26 -17.05 -26.63
#